data_AF-A0A1F3IKJ9-F1
#
_entry.id   AF-A0A1F3IKJ9-F1
#
_cell.length_a   1.000
_cell.length_b   1.000
_cell.length_c   1.000
_cell.angle_alpha   90.00
_cell.angle_beta   90.00
_cell.angle_gamma   90.00
#
_symmetry.space_group_name_H-M   'P 1'
#
loop_
_entity.id
_entity.type
_entity.pdbx_description
1 polymer ?
#
loop_
_entity_poly.entity_id
_entity_poly.type
_entity_poly.pdbx_seq_one_letter_code
_entity_poly.pdbx_strand_id
1 'polypeptide(L)'
;MNKIAYILITLILLISCQNSNVSQKNIAGLDLGTYYIEKRLSFFDPYEITYANGKFQGYTYEVWVRQPENLTMIHETLKKVGYKKFFDSDWCGFFLDVNKPTKELIDSLIITHDANPINSKYFREFWARRKSEQNDSVVFEILKEVSNIVYYDSIMKIENSLVNDTLYHLINIREFEDSLTDKKAIENFNYLKSIGMHYSAYNLLYERNVYYDINWNQEELRQNLKTDTVNCCPSAFVEDNTK
;
A
#
# COMPACT_ATOMS: atom_id res chain seq x y z
N MET A 1 3.68 13.36 -1.17
CA MET A 1 4.09 12.37 -0.15
C MET A 1 3.48 11.03 -0.55
N ASN A 2 4.32 10.02 -0.77
CA ASN A 2 3.97 8.76 -1.41
C ASN A 2 3.21 7.85 -0.43
N LYS A 3 1.88 7.85 -0.51
CA LYS A 3 1.01 7.28 0.54
C LYS A 3 1.10 5.74 0.61
N ILE A 4 1.36 5.03 -0.49
CA ILE A 4 1.36 3.56 -0.53
C ILE A 4 2.58 3.00 0.17
N ALA A 5 3.72 3.62 -0.11
CA ALA A 5 4.99 3.33 0.49
C ALA A 5 4.95 3.55 2.00
N TYR A 6 4.40 4.70 2.38
CA TYR A 6 4.15 5.03 3.77
C TYR A 6 3.25 3.97 4.40
N ILE A 7 2.17 3.52 3.76
CA ILE A 7 1.30 2.47 4.31
C ILE A 7 2.00 1.10 4.36
N LEU A 8 2.76 0.68 3.36
CA LEU A 8 3.48 -0.61 3.36
C LEU A 8 4.66 -0.64 4.34
N ILE A 9 5.36 0.49 4.53
CA ILE A 9 6.37 0.68 5.57
C ILE A 9 5.71 0.83 6.95
N THR A 10 4.53 1.45 7.03
CA THR A 10 3.67 1.48 8.23
C THR A 10 3.12 0.10 8.57
N LEU A 11 2.85 -0.77 7.59
CA LEU A 11 2.44 -2.16 7.81
C LEU A 11 3.58 -2.98 8.44
N ILE A 12 4.82 -2.69 8.05
CA ILE A 12 6.04 -3.25 8.67
C ILE A 12 6.27 -2.65 10.07
N LEU A 13 5.96 -1.36 10.27
CA LEU A 13 6.37 -0.59 11.46
C LEU A 13 5.29 -0.31 12.52
N LEU A 14 3.99 -0.41 12.25
CA LEU A 14 2.93 0.01 13.17
C LEU A 14 1.68 -0.88 13.13
N ILE A 15 1.23 -1.29 14.32
CA ILE A 15 -0.22 -1.37 14.63
C ILE A 15 -0.39 -0.80 16.04
N SER A 16 -1.15 0.28 16.22
CA SER A 16 -1.80 0.53 17.51
C SER A 16 -3.11 1.27 17.28
N CYS A 17 -4.22 0.67 17.74
CA CYS A 17 -5.21 1.29 18.62
C CYS A 17 -6.31 0.27 18.96
N GLN A 18 -6.79 0.32 20.21
CA GLN A 18 -7.86 -0.48 20.80
C GLN A 18 -9.13 0.40 20.97
N ASN A 19 -10.32 -0.19 20.88
CA ASN A 19 -11.67 0.43 20.83
C ASN A 19 -11.94 1.67 21.72
N SER A 20 -12.84 2.56 21.24
CA SER A 20 -14.06 2.97 21.97
C SER A 20 -15.16 3.60 21.08
N ASN A 21 -16.40 3.19 21.36
CA ASN A 21 -17.78 3.69 21.09
C ASN A 21 -18.23 4.47 19.82
N VAL A 22 -19.22 3.85 19.14
CA VAL A 22 -20.48 4.34 18.51
C VAL A 22 -20.43 5.47 17.45
N SER A 23 -20.84 5.17 16.20
CA SER A 23 -22.15 5.52 15.61
C SER A 23 -22.26 5.04 14.15
N GLN A 24 -23.45 4.55 13.77
CA GLN A 24 -23.75 4.09 12.42
C GLN A 24 -24.13 5.26 11.50
N LYS A 25 -23.61 5.26 10.27
CA LYS A 25 -24.22 6.00 9.15
C LYS A 25 -24.59 5.00 8.06
N ASN A 26 -25.89 4.72 7.97
CA ASN A 26 -26.50 4.11 6.80
C ASN A 26 -26.59 5.17 5.71
N ILE A 27 -26.23 4.83 4.47
CA ILE A 27 -26.67 5.59 3.30
C ILE A 27 -27.49 4.63 2.44
N ALA A 28 -28.80 4.77 2.57
CA ALA A 28 -29.78 4.20 1.66
C ALA A 28 -30.09 5.22 0.57
N GLY A 29 -30.26 4.73 -0.66
CA GLY A 29 -30.88 5.47 -1.76
C GLY A 29 -29.91 6.27 -2.61
N LEU A 30 -29.43 5.69 -3.72
CA LEU A 30 -28.90 6.42 -4.85
C LEU A 30 -29.27 5.68 -6.15
N ASP A 31 -29.68 6.49 -7.12
CA ASP A 31 -30.06 6.15 -8.49
C ASP A 31 -28.98 5.27 -9.15
N LEU A 32 -29.39 4.26 -9.94
CA LEU A 32 -28.47 3.27 -10.52
C LEU A 32 -27.69 3.87 -11.69
N GLY A 33 -26.73 4.75 -11.39
CA GLY A 33 -25.69 5.15 -12.33
C GLY A 33 -24.88 3.94 -12.79
N THR A 34 -24.31 3.99 -13.99
CA THR A 34 -23.33 3.02 -14.44
C THR A 34 -22.00 3.26 -13.72
N TYR A 35 -21.47 2.25 -13.01
CA TYR A 35 -20.19 2.32 -12.29
C TYR A 35 -19.13 1.51 -13.03
N TYR A 36 -17.88 1.96 -13.09
CA TYR A 36 -16.80 1.13 -13.64
C TYR A 36 -16.48 -0.02 -12.67
N ILE A 37 -16.24 -1.21 -13.23
CA ILE A 37 -15.90 -2.39 -12.44
C ILE A 37 -14.48 -2.25 -11.86
N GLU A 38 -14.29 -2.68 -10.62
CA GLU A 38 -12.97 -2.80 -10.00
C GLU A 38 -12.85 -4.20 -9.40
N LYS A 39 -11.90 -4.99 -9.90
CA LYS A 39 -11.70 -6.35 -9.41
C LYS A 39 -11.02 -6.30 -8.04
N ARG A 40 -11.61 -6.96 -7.05
CA ARG A 40 -10.94 -7.20 -5.77
C ARG A 40 -9.68 -8.06 -5.97
N LEU A 41 -8.55 -7.55 -5.53
CA LEU A 41 -7.26 -8.24 -5.60
C LEU A 41 -7.19 -9.35 -4.56
N SER A 42 -6.38 -10.38 -4.82
CA SER A 42 -6.17 -11.50 -3.89
C SER A 42 -5.19 -11.17 -2.76
N PHE A 43 -4.56 -10.00 -2.83
CA PHE A 43 -3.68 -9.46 -1.81
C PHE A 43 -4.28 -8.19 -1.24
N PHE A 44 -3.80 -7.84 -0.04
CA PHE A 44 -4.29 -6.68 0.70
C PHE A 44 -4.13 -5.38 -0.09
N ASP A 45 -5.22 -4.61 -0.19
CA ASP A 45 -5.19 -3.23 -0.68
C ASP A 45 -5.07 -2.26 0.51
N PRO A 46 -3.95 -1.52 0.64
CA PRO A 46 -3.74 -0.51 1.70
C PRO A 46 -4.81 0.57 1.82
N TYR A 47 -5.68 0.70 0.82
CA TYR A 47 -6.74 1.71 0.76
C TYR A 47 -8.13 1.11 0.86
N GLU A 48 -8.25 -0.22 0.97
CA GLU A 48 -9.54 -0.85 1.22
C GLU A 48 -10.05 -0.40 2.59
N ILE A 49 -11.07 0.45 2.59
CA ILE A 49 -11.80 0.84 3.79
C ILE A 49 -12.68 -0.36 4.15
N THR A 50 -12.13 -1.31 4.89
CA THR A 50 -12.90 -2.46 5.34
C THR A 50 -13.79 -2.04 6.52
N TYR A 51 -15.07 -2.41 6.45
CA TYR A 51 -15.98 -2.32 7.59
C TYR A 51 -16.37 -3.73 8.01
N ALA A 52 -16.15 -4.09 9.27
CA ALA A 52 -16.74 -5.30 9.83
C ALA A 52 -17.57 -4.96 11.06
N ASN A 53 -18.78 -5.54 11.13
CA ASN A 53 -19.74 -5.27 12.20
C ASN A 53 -20.04 -3.77 12.39
N GLY A 54 -20.08 -3.01 11.28
CA GLY A 54 -20.31 -1.55 11.30
C GLY A 54 -19.15 -0.73 11.87
N LYS A 55 -17.94 -1.30 12.01
CA LYS A 55 -16.73 -0.62 12.46
C LYS A 55 -15.76 -0.48 11.31
N PHE A 56 -15.14 0.70 11.17
CA PHE A 56 -13.94 0.83 10.34
C PHE A 56 -12.87 -0.12 10.87
N GLN A 57 -12.60 -1.17 10.12
CA GLN A 57 -11.42 -1.98 10.26
C GLN A 57 -10.40 -1.35 9.31
N GLY A 58 -9.61 -0.43 9.85
CA GLY A 58 -8.47 0.07 9.09
C GLY A 58 -7.54 -1.09 8.70
N TYR A 59 -6.66 -0.81 7.75
CA TYR A 59 -5.64 -1.74 7.27
C TYR A 59 -4.83 -2.44 8.38
N THR A 60 -4.71 -1.81 9.55
CA THR A 60 -4.06 -2.36 10.75
C THR A 60 -4.73 -3.60 11.34
N TYR A 61 -5.95 -3.93 10.94
CA TYR A 61 -6.67 -5.13 11.38
C TYR A 61 -6.57 -6.29 10.40
N GLU A 62 -6.05 -6.05 9.20
CA GLU A 62 -5.96 -7.09 8.18
C GLU A 62 -4.99 -8.19 8.64
N VAL A 63 -5.47 -9.43 8.68
CA VAL A 63 -4.67 -10.57 9.13
C VAL A 63 -3.75 -11.03 8.00
N TRP A 64 -4.19 -10.85 6.75
CA TRP A 64 -3.43 -11.27 5.57
C TRP A 64 -2.03 -10.64 5.55
N VAL A 65 -1.92 -9.32 5.70
CA VAL A 65 -0.63 -8.60 5.63
C VAL A 65 0.31 -8.92 6.78
N ARG A 66 -0.20 -9.50 7.87
CA ARG A 66 0.59 -9.88 9.05
C ARG A 66 1.19 -11.28 8.96
N GLN A 67 0.80 -12.08 7.98
CA GLN A 67 1.38 -13.41 7.80
C GLN A 67 2.83 -13.29 7.33
N PRO A 68 3.76 -14.11 7.87
CA PRO A 68 5.18 -14.03 7.52
C PRO A 68 5.47 -14.12 6.01
N GLU A 69 4.74 -14.98 5.30
CA GLU A 69 4.91 -15.19 3.85
C GLU A 69 4.49 -13.95 3.06
N ASN A 70 3.42 -13.29 3.48
CA ASN A 70 2.93 -12.08 2.83
C ASN A 70 3.85 -10.89 3.11
N LEU A 71 4.37 -10.77 4.33
CA LEU A 71 5.41 -9.77 4.66
C LEU A 71 6.65 -9.95 3.78
N THR A 72 7.08 -11.20 3.60
CA THR A 72 8.24 -11.53 2.74
C THR A 72 7.96 -11.16 1.29
N MET A 73 6.80 -11.54 0.74
CA MET A 73 6.42 -11.20 -0.63
C MET A 73 6.33 -9.69 -0.85
N ILE A 74 5.74 -8.95 0.09
CA ILE A 74 5.69 -7.48 0.05
C ILE A 74 7.11 -6.91 0.07
N HIS A 75 7.96 -7.39 0.98
CA HIS A 75 9.34 -6.92 1.09
C HIS A 75 10.12 -7.11 -0.21
N GLU A 76 10.09 -8.29 -0.81
CA GLU A 76 10.76 -8.58 -2.08
C GLU A 76 10.20 -7.74 -3.23
N THR A 77 8.89 -7.51 -3.23
CA THR A 77 8.23 -6.62 -4.20
C THR A 77 8.70 -5.17 -4.04
N LEU A 78 8.80 -4.67 -2.80
CA LEU A 78 9.29 -3.32 -2.51
C LEU A 78 10.79 -3.16 -2.81
N LYS A 79 11.61 -4.18 -2.58
CA LYS A 79 13.01 -4.20 -3.03
C LYS A 79 13.09 -4.02 -4.55
N LYS A 80 12.24 -4.73 -5.31
CA LYS A 80 12.17 -4.61 -6.78
C LYS A 80 11.71 -3.22 -7.24
N VAL A 81 10.76 -2.59 -6.54
CA VAL A 81 10.38 -1.18 -6.82
C VAL A 81 11.55 -0.23 -6.55
N GLY A 82 12.28 -0.50 -5.47
CA GLY A 82 13.46 0.24 -5.02
C GLY A 82 13.15 1.06 -3.77
N TYR A 83 13.63 0.59 -2.60
CA TYR A 83 13.28 1.20 -1.32
C TYR A 83 13.58 2.70 -1.24
N LYS A 84 14.69 3.17 -1.82
CA LYS A 84 15.07 4.58 -1.77
C LYS A 84 14.02 5.54 -2.32
N LYS A 85 13.24 5.13 -3.33
CA LYS A 85 12.13 5.92 -3.88
C LYS A 85 11.06 6.26 -2.84
N PHE A 86 10.98 5.46 -1.77
CA PHE A 86 10.03 5.61 -0.67
C PHE A 86 10.55 6.49 0.47
N PHE A 87 11.87 6.64 0.60
CA PHE A 87 12.53 7.33 1.72
C PHE A 87 13.14 8.68 1.28
N ASP A 88 12.65 9.26 0.18
CA ASP A 88 13.13 10.54 -0.38
C ASP A 88 12.85 11.77 0.53
N SER A 89 12.24 11.54 1.69
CA SER A 89 12.10 12.54 2.77
C SER A 89 12.49 11.93 4.12
N ASP A 90 13.36 12.61 4.87
CA ASP A 90 13.87 12.21 6.20
C ASP A 90 12.77 12.03 7.27
N TRP A 91 11.55 12.47 6.98
CA TRP A 91 10.40 12.37 7.86
C TRP A 91 9.44 11.28 7.39
N CYS A 92 9.48 10.12 8.02
CA CYS A 92 8.31 9.25 8.04
C CYS A 92 7.34 9.86 9.05
N GLY A 93 6.25 10.43 8.55
CA GLY A 93 5.20 11.01 9.37
C GLY A 93 4.42 9.96 10.15
N PHE A 94 5.08 9.23 11.05
CA PHE A 94 4.45 8.29 11.96
C PHE A 94 3.41 9.04 12.79
N PHE A 95 2.13 8.87 12.45
CA PHE A 95 0.99 9.32 13.26
C PHE A 95 0.79 8.43 14.50
N LEU A 96 1.87 8.14 15.24
CA LEU A 96 1.83 7.46 16.53
C LEU A 96 2.84 8.16 17.46
N ASP A 97 2.63 8.07 18.77
CA ASP A 97 3.30 8.81 19.86
C ASP A 97 4.84 8.71 19.95
N VAL A 98 5.53 8.36 18.87
CA VAL A 98 6.98 8.24 18.74
C VAL A 98 7.48 9.32 17.77
N ASN A 99 7.75 10.50 18.31
CA ASN A 99 8.39 11.60 17.58
C ASN A 99 9.89 11.32 17.39
N LYS A 100 10.24 10.38 16.50
CA LYS A 100 11.63 10.02 16.16
C LYS A 100 11.86 10.05 14.64
N PRO A 101 13.06 10.46 14.18
CA PRO A 101 13.47 10.25 12.80
C PRO A 101 13.37 8.77 12.40
N THR A 102 13.06 8.52 11.13
CA THR A 102 12.82 7.16 10.61
C THR A 102 13.99 6.21 10.86
N LYS A 103 15.22 6.69 10.62
CA LYS A 103 16.43 5.92 10.85
C LYS A 103 16.54 5.47 12.31
N GLU A 104 16.34 6.41 13.24
CA GLU A 104 16.39 6.11 14.67
C GLU A 104 15.30 5.15 15.12
N LEU A 105 14.10 5.24 14.52
CA LEU A 105 13.02 4.30 14.81
C LEU A 105 13.41 2.88 14.38
N ILE A 106 13.90 2.71 13.15
CA ILE A 106 14.34 1.42 12.62
C ILE A 106 15.51 0.87 13.45
N ASP A 107 16.52 1.68 13.73
CA ASP A 107 17.67 1.29 14.57
C ASP A 107 17.20 0.87 15.97
N SER A 108 16.27 1.62 16.58
CA SER A 108 15.70 1.28 17.89
C SER A 108 14.91 -0.03 17.86
N LEU A 109 14.15 -0.30 16.80
CA LEU A 109 13.42 -1.56 16.65
C LEU A 109 14.40 -2.74 16.55
N ILE A 110 15.43 -2.62 15.71
CA ILE A 110 16.47 -3.65 15.56
C ILE A 110 17.16 -3.92 16.90
N ILE A 111 17.60 -2.88 17.62
CA ILE A 111 18.29 -3.03 18.90
C ILE A 111 17.40 -3.69 19.96
N THR A 112 16.09 -3.42 19.94
CA THR A 112 15.16 -3.88 20.98
C THR A 112 14.59 -5.28 20.75
N HIS A 113 14.84 -5.91 19.60
CA HIS A 113 14.30 -7.24 19.26
C HIS A 113 14.60 -8.31 20.32
N ASP A 114 15.89 -8.39 20.71
CA ASP A 114 16.42 -9.37 21.66
C ASP A 114 16.72 -8.77 23.05
N ALA A 115 16.44 -7.49 23.25
CA ALA A 115 16.72 -6.82 24.52
C ALA A 115 15.82 -7.35 25.65
N ASN A 116 16.40 -7.59 26.83
CA ASN A 116 15.66 -7.95 28.03
C ASN A 116 16.28 -7.28 29.27
N PRO A 117 15.59 -6.36 29.94
CA PRO A 117 14.24 -5.86 29.65
C PRO A 117 14.19 -4.84 28.50
N ILE A 118 13.05 -4.76 27.80
CA ILE A 118 12.75 -3.62 26.92
C ILE A 118 12.07 -2.53 27.75
N ASN A 119 12.80 -1.46 28.07
CA ASN A 119 12.30 -0.39 28.94
C ASN A 119 11.17 0.42 28.30
N SER A 120 11.29 0.72 27.00
CA SER A 120 10.26 1.46 26.25
C SER A 120 8.98 0.64 26.10
N LYS A 121 7.85 1.21 26.52
CA LYS A 121 6.52 0.59 26.35
C LYS A 121 6.23 0.27 24.87
N TYR A 122 6.49 1.23 23.99
CA TYR A 122 6.23 1.11 22.56
C TYR A 122 6.97 -0.10 21.94
N PHE A 123 8.29 -0.18 22.10
CA PHE A 123 9.08 -1.27 21.50
C PHE A 123 8.75 -2.63 22.10
N ARG A 124 8.43 -2.67 23.40
CA ARG A 124 8.01 -3.89 24.08
C ARG A 124 6.68 -4.40 23.52
N GLU A 125 5.68 -3.53 23.37
CA GLU A 125 4.37 -3.89 22.81
C GLU A 125 4.46 -4.26 21.33
N PHE A 126 5.30 -3.56 20.55
CA PHE A 126 5.58 -3.91 19.17
C PHE A 126 6.10 -5.35 19.07
N TRP A 127 7.20 -5.69 19.75
CA TRP A 127 7.79 -7.02 19.65
C TRP A 127 6.94 -8.12 20.29
N ALA A 128 6.23 -7.82 21.38
CA ALA A 128 5.27 -8.76 21.97
C ALA A 128 4.17 -9.14 20.96
N ARG A 129 3.66 -8.16 20.19
CA ARG A 129 2.67 -8.43 19.16
C ARG A 129 3.26 -9.27 18.03
N ARG A 130 4.42 -8.90 17.50
CA ARG A 130 5.06 -9.66 16.41
C ARG A 130 5.32 -11.12 16.79
N LYS A 131 5.75 -11.36 18.04
CA LYS A 131 5.90 -12.70 18.62
C LYS A 131 4.56 -13.45 18.70
N SER A 132 3.49 -12.77 19.13
CA SER A 132 2.15 -13.39 19.17
C SER A 132 1.58 -13.70 17.79
N GLU A 133 1.95 -12.91 16.77
CA GLU A 133 1.58 -13.09 15.37
C GLU A 133 2.55 -14.05 14.64
N GLN A 134 3.58 -14.55 15.33
CA GLN A 134 4.62 -15.44 14.79
C GLN A 134 5.35 -14.85 13.56
N ASN A 135 5.50 -13.52 13.52
CA ASN A 135 6.14 -12.79 12.43
C ASN A 135 7.32 -11.92 12.90
N ASP A 136 7.77 -12.07 14.15
CA ASP A 136 8.88 -11.30 14.71
C ASP A 136 10.19 -11.51 13.96
N SER A 137 10.54 -12.77 13.65
CA SER A 137 11.78 -13.09 12.94
C SER A 137 11.82 -12.45 11.54
N VAL A 138 10.74 -12.57 10.76
CA VAL A 138 10.69 -11.99 9.41
C VAL A 138 10.69 -10.45 9.45
N VAL A 139 9.98 -9.84 10.41
CA VAL A 139 9.98 -8.38 10.57
C VAL A 139 11.37 -7.90 10.96
N PHE A 140 12.06 -8.60 11.86
CA PHE A 140 13.43 -8.27 12.24
C PHE A 140 14.40 -8.31 11.03
N GLU A 141 14.33 -9.35 10.20
CA GLU A 141 15.14 -9.43 8.97
C GLU A 141 14.81 -8.28 8.00
N ILE A 142 13.53 -8.03 7.75
CA ILE A 142 13.09 -6.91 6.88
C ILE A 142 13.65 -5.57 7.39
N LEU A 143 13.58 -5.30 8.70
CA LEU A 143 14.10 -4.06 9.26
C LEU A 143 15.60 -3.89 9.03
N LYS A 144 16.38 -4.97 9.18
CA LYS A 144 17.82 -4.96 8.87
C LYS A 144 18.07 -4.69 7.40
N GLU A 145 17.36 -5.37 6.50
CA GLU A 145 17.52 -5.15 5.04
C GLU A 145 17.16 -3.72 4.65
N VAL A 146 16.03 -3.21 5.12
CA VAL A 146 15.59 -1.83 4.85
C VAL A 146 16.63 -0.84 5.35
N SER A 147 17.15 -1.01 6.58
CA SER A 147 18.18 -0.13 7.12
C SER A 147 19.43 -0.10 6.23
N ASN A 148 19.90 -1.28 5.81
CA ASN A 148 21.06 -1.44 4.94
C ASN A 148 20.85 -0.83 3.54
N ILE A 149 19.69 -1.01 2.93
CA ILE A 149 19.38 -0.48 1.59
C ILE A 149 19.26 1.05 1.62
N VAL A 150 18.55 1.58 2.61
CA VAL A 150 18.17 2.99 2.67
C VAL A 150 19.31 3.86 3.21
N TYR A 151 20.00 3.43 4.28
CA TYR A 151 20.96 4.29 4.99
C TYR A 151 22.42 3.91 4.78
N TYR A 152 22.71 2.72 4.26
CA TYR A 152 24.06 2.22 4.05
C TYR A 152 24.34 1.82 2.60
N ASP A 153 23.47 2.23 1.66
CA ASP A 153 23.60 2.03 0.21
C ASP A 153 23.90 0.57 -0.21
N SER A 154 23.46 -0.39 0.59
CA SER A 154 23.73 -1.81 0.34
C SER A 154 22.86 -2.34 -0.78
N ILE A 155 23.48 -3.10 -1.70
CA ILE A 155 22.77 -3.80 -2.77
C ILE A 155 22.35 -5.17 -2.22
N MET A 156 21.05 -5.33 -1.95
CA MET A 156 20.47 -6.61 -1.55
C MET A 156 19.98 -7.39 -2.76
N LYS A 157 20.12 -8.71 -2.72
CA LYS A 157 19.54 -9.60 -3.74
C LYS A 157 18.01 -9.58 -3.61
N ILE A 158 17.34 -9.53 -4.76
CA ILE A 158 15.89 -9.70 -4.85
C ILE A 158 15.61 -11.17 -5.17
N GLU A 159 14.79 -11.81 -4.33
CA GLU A 159 14.30 -13.16 -4.57
C GLU A 159 13.06 -13.09 -5.48
N ASN A 160 13.29 -13.05 -6.80
CA ASN A 160 12.26 -12.84 -7.81
C ASN A 160 11.07 -13.82 -7.73
N SER A 161 11.27 -15.04 -7.21
CA SER A 161 10.18 -16.03 -7.03
C SER A 161 9.15 -15.62 -5.98
N LEU A 162 9.49 -14.67 -5.10
CA LEU A 162 8.62 -14.15 -4.04
C LEU A 162 8.01 -12.80 -4.40
N VAL A 163 8.40 -12.21 -5.54
CA VAL A 163 7.86 -10.94 -6.00
C VAL A 163 6.43 -11.14 -6.49
N ASN A 164 5.53 -10.26 -6.07
CA ASN A 164 4.20 -10.14 -6.63
C ASN A 164 4.22 -9.12 -7.77
N ASP A 165 4.25 -9.61 -9.01
CA ASP A 165 4.30 -8.77 -10.19
C ASP A 165 3.09 -7.84 -10.31
N THR A 166 1.90 -8.27 -9.85
CA THR A 166 0.72 -7.42 -9.83
C THR A 166 0.88 -6.25 -8.89
N LEU A 167 1.30 -6.50 -7.65
CA LEU A 167 1.57 -5.44 -6.69
C LEU A 167 2.70 -4.51 -7.19
N TYR A 168 3.75 -5.07 -7.78
CA TYR A 168 4.82 -4.29 -8.40
C TYR A 168 4.30 -3.31 -9.47
N HIS A 169 3.49 -3.80 -10.42
CA HIS A 169 2.93 -2.95 -11.47
C HIS A 169 2.00 -1.88 -10.90
N LEU A 170 1.13 -2.25 -9.97
CA LEU A 170 0.18 -1.31 -9.36
C LEU A 170 0.87 -0.19 -8.59
N ILE A 171 1.93 -0.50 -7.82
CA ILE A 171 2.73 0.52 -7.11
C ILE A 171 3.36 1.47 -8.12
N ASN A 172 4.01 0.95 -9.16
CA ASN A 172 4.67 1.81 -10.16
C ASN A 172 3.68 2.73 -10.87
N ILE A 173 2.56 2.16 -11.38
CA ILE A 173 1.51 2.91 -12.09
C ILE A 173 0.97 4.06 -11.25
N ARG A 174 0.79 3.83 -9.95
CA ARG A 174 0.18 4.81 -9.04
C ARG A 174 1.17 5.84 -8.50
N GLU A 175 2.44 5.51 -8.32
CA GLU A 175 3.33 6.33 -7.47
C GLU A 175 4.63 6.80 -8.14
N PHE A 176 5.10 6.16 -9.22
CA PHE A 176 6.47 6.39 -9.74
C PHE A 176 6.57 6.57 -11.25
N GLU A 177 5.48 6.96 -11.92
CA GLU A 177 5.53 7.28 -13.35
C GLU A 177 5.99 8.73 -13.58
N ASP A 178 7.22 9.06 -13.16
CA ASP A 178 7.77 10.41 -13.24
C ASP A 178 8.21 10.82 -14.67
N SER A 179 8.30 9.84 -15.58
CA SER A 179 8.67 10.04 -16.99
C SER A 179 7.72 9.27 -17.93
N LEU A 180 6.43 9.56 -17.78
CA LEU A 180 5.38 8.86 -18.53
C LEU A 180 5.45 9.23 -20.02
N THR A 181 5.52 8.21 -20.88
CA THR A 181 5.42 8.36 -22.34
C THR A 181 4.05 7.87 -22.81
N ASP A 182 3.58 8.30 -23.99
CA ASP A 182 2.32 7.80 -24.57
C ASP A 182 2.27 6.27 -24.60
N LYS A 183 3.39 5.63 -25.00
CA LYS A 183 3.51 4.16 -25.00
C LYS A 183 3.31 3.58 -23.61
N LYS A 184 3.99 4.14 -22.61
CA LYS A 184 3.92 3.66 -21.23
C LYS A 184 2.53 3.87 -20.63
N ALA A 185 1.87 4.99 -20.94
CA ALA A 185 0.51 5.27 -20.53
C ALA A 185 -0.48 4.23 -21.07
N ILE A 186 -0.35 3.88 -22.36
CA ILE A 186 -1.15 2.83 -22.99
C ILE A 186 -0.87 1.45 -22.39
N GLU A 187 0.39 1.13 -22.08
CA GLU A 187 0.76 -0.10 -21.38
C GLU A 187 0.11 -0.17 -20.00
N ASN A 188 0.16 0.91 -19.23
CA ASN A 188 -0.44 1.00 -17.89
C ASN A 188 -1.98 0.87 -17.96
N PHE A 189 -2.62 1.54 -18.91
CA PHE A 189 -4.06 1.41 -19.17
C PHE A 189 -4.46 -0.03 -19.51
N ASN A 190 -3.74 -0.65 -20.45
CA ASN A 190 -4.02 -2.03 -20.88
C ASN A 190 -3.75 -3.03 -19.77
N TYR A 191 -2.71 -2.79 -18.95
CA TYR A 191 -2.41 -3.62 -17.79
C TYR A 191 -3.57 -3.64 -16.80
N LEU A 192 -4.03 -2.46 -16.33
CA LEU A 192 -5.16 -2.34 -15.40
C LEU A 192 -6.41 -3.01 -15.95
N LYS A 193 -6.75 -2.76 -17.22
CA LYS A 193 -7.88 -3.41 -17.90
C LYS A 193 -7.74 -4.94 -17.91
N SER A 194 -6.54 -5.47 -18.21
CA SER A 194 -6.30 -6.91 -18.31
C SER A 194 -6.52 -7.66 -17.00
N ILE A 195 -6.28 -7.01 -15.87
CA ILE A 195 -6.50 -7.56 -14.53
C ILE A 195 -7.89 -7.24 -13.96
N GLY A 196 -8.76 -6.57 -14.72
CA GLY A 196 -10.14 -6.26 -14.35
C GLY A 196 -10.32 -4.98 -13.53
N MET A 197 -9.32 -4.09 -13.53
CA MET A 197 -9.31 -2.83 -12.80
C MET A 197 -9.79 -1.67 -13.67
N HIS A 198 -11.05 -1.72 -14.10
CA HIS A 198 -11.59 -0.77 -15.07
C HIS A 198 -11.79 0.63 -14.49
N TYR A 199 -12.13 0.75 -13.20
CA TYR A 199 -12.27 2.06 -12.57
C TYR A 199 -10.91 2.75 -12.41
N SER A 200 -9.89 2.03 -11.94
CA SER A 200 -8.52 2.52 -11.94
C SER A 200 -8.03 2.92 -13.34
N ALA A 201 -8.38 2.17 -14.38
CA ALA A 201 -8.05 2.50 -15.77
C ALA A 201 -8.78 3.76 -16.28
N TYR A 202 -10.04 3.95 -15.89
CA TYR A 202 -10.78 5.20 -16.15
C TYR A 202 -10.07 6.39 -15.49
N ASN A 203 -9.62 6.23 -14.25
CA ASN A 203 -8.92 7.31 -13.54
C ASN A 203 -7.62 7.69 -14.24
N LEU A 204 -6.89 6.75 -14.86
CA LEU A 204 -5.72 7.11 -15.69
C LEU A 204 -6.09 8.08 -16.82
N LEU A 205 -7.26 7.91 -17.45
CA LEU A 205 -7.69 8.74 -18.56
C LEU A 205 -8.05 10.16 -18.11
N TYR A 206 -8.74 10.32 -16.98
CA TYR A 206 -9.42 11.58 -16.64
C TYR A 206 -9.04 12.17 -15.28
N GLU A 207 -8.64 11.35 -14.33
CA GLU A 207 -8.55 11.70 -12.91
C GLU A 207 -7.11 11.62 -12.36
N ARG A 208 -6.11 11.53 -13.24
CA ARG A 208 -4.71 11.43 -12.87
C ARG A 208 -3.88 12.51 -13.53
N ASN A 209 -3.47 13.52 -12.76
CA ASN A 209 -2.69 14.66 -13.24
C ASN A 209 -1.42 14.24 -14.01
N VAL A 210 -0.75 13.16 -13.57
CA VAL A 210 0.47 12.64 -14.21
C VAL A 210 0.22 12.17 -15.66
N TYR A 211 -1.03 11.87 -16.02
CA TYR A 211 -1.42 11.36 -17.33
C TYR A 211 -2.06 12.43 -18.23
N TYR A 212 -2.17 13.69 -17.77
CA TYR A 212 -2.89 14.74 -18.49
C TYR A 212 -2.24 15.16 -19.81
N ASP A 213 -0.91 15.11 -19.87
CA ASP A 213 -0.16 15.50 -21.06
C ASP A 213 -0.02 14.36 -22.08
N ILE A 214 -0.64 13.20 -21.83
CA ILE A 214 -0.58 12.04 -22.73
C ILE A 214 -1.50 12.23 -23.93
N ASN A 215 -0.94 12.06 -25.13
CA ASN A 215 -1.70 12.17 -26.37
C ASN A 215 -2.32 10.83 -26.75
N TRP A 216 -3.50 10.55 -26.19
CA TRP A 216 -4.30 9.35 -26.47
C TRP A 216 -5.77 9.66 -26.77
N ASN A 217 -6.42 8.78 -27.53
CA ASN A 217 -7.85 8.88 -27.78
C ASN A 217 -8.64 8.38 -26.56
N GLN A 218 -8.82 9.25 -25.57
CA GLN A 218 -9.49 8.91 -24.31
C GLN A 218 -10.88 8.30 -24.51
N GLU A 219 -11.66 8.80 -25.47
CA GLU A 219 -13.02 8.31 -25.71
C GLU A 219 -13.03 6.88 -26.25
N GLU A 220 -12.14 6.57 -27.21
CA GLU A 220 -11.97 5.21 -27.72
C GLU A 220 -11.48 4.25 -26.62
N LEU A 221 -10.53 4.69 -25.79
CA LEU A 221 -10.06 3.89 -24.66
C LEU A 221 -11.16 3.67 -23.62
N ARG A 222 -11.95 4.70 -23.30
CA ARG A 222 -13.08 4.63 -22.37
C ARG A 222 -14.13 3.60 -22.80
N GLN A 223 -14.43 3.51 -24.09
CA GLN A 223 -15.38 2.52 -24.63
C GLN A 223 -14.93 1.07 -24.42
N ASN A 224 -13.64 0.83 -24.18
CA ASN A 224 -13.09 -0.49 -23.86
C ASN A 224 -13.20 -0.87 -22.38
N LEU A 225 -13.74 0.01 -21.53
CA LEU A 225 -13.90 -0.23 -20.10
C LEU A 225 -15.27 -0.85 -19.80
N LYS A 226 -15.32 -1.73 -18.79
CA LYS A 226 -16.55 -2.39 -18.38
C LYS A 226 -17.20 -1.65 -17.22
N THR A 227 -18.52 -1.50 -17.30
CA THR A 227 -19.35 -0.95 -16.24
C THR A 227 -20.30 -2.00 -15.68
N ASP A 228 -20.74 -1.80 -14.45
CA ASP A 228 -21.78 -2.55 -13.76
C ASP A 228 -22.83 -1.57 -13.24
N THR A 229 -24.08 -2.00 -13.25
CA THR A 229 -25.23 -1.25 -12.72
C THR A 229 -25.67 -1.78 -11.37
N VAL A 230 -25.22 -2.97 -10.95
CA VAL A 230 -25.68 -3.67 -9.75
C VAL A 230 -24.72 -3.47 -8.59
N ASN A 231 -23.43 -3.68 -8.81
CA ASN A 231 -22.42 -3.54 -7.76
C ASN A 231 -21.91 -2.10 -7.69
N CYS A 232 -22.67 -1.25 -7.00
CA CYS A 232 -22.26 0.14 -6.83
C CYS A 232 -20.99 0.29 -6.00
N CYS A 233 -20.26 1.32 -6.40
CA CYS A 233 -19.35 2.09 -5.57
C CYS A 233 -18.03 1.38 -5.23
N PRO A 234 -17.38 0.65 -6.16
CA PRO A 234 -16.04 0.16 -5.88
C PRO A 234 -15.07 1.31 -5.65
N SER A 235 -14.12 1.13 -4.73
CA SER A 235 -13.00 2.06 -4.57
C SER A 235 -11.91 1.68 -5.58
N ALA A 236 -11.48 2.64 -6.40
CA ALA A 236 -10.38 2.43 -7.33
C ALA A 236 -9.04 2.36 -6.59
N PHE A 237 -8.17 1.43 -6.97
CA PHE A 237 -6.80 1.40 -6.46
C PHE A 237 -6.01 2.62 -6.92
N VAL A 238 -6.16 3.01 -8.19
CA VAL A 238 -5.61 4.26 -8.73
C VAL A 238 -6.66 5.35 -8.56
N GLU A 239 -6.58 6.07 -7.46
CA GLU A 239 -7.55 7.13 -7.10
C GLU A 239 -7.37 8.41 -7.92
N ASP A 240 -8.47 9.17 -8.03
CA ASP A 240 -8.49 10.57 -8.44
C ASP A 240 -7.52 11.41 -7.60
N ASN A 241 -6.61 12.14 -8.24
CA ASN A 241 -5.69 13.07 -7.59
C ASN A 241 -5.77 14.51 -8.14
N THR A 242 -6.88 14.86 -8.76
CA THR A 242 -7.14 16.16 -9.39
C THR A 242 -7.70 17.20 -8.41
N LYS A 243 -8.14 16.74 -7.23
CA LYS A 243 -8.79 17.53 -6.18
C LYS A 243 -7.86 17.91 -5.03
#